data_AF-A0A1I3TE46-F1
#
_entry.id   AF-A0A1I3TE46-F1
#
_cell.length_a   1.000
_cell.length_b   1.000
_cell.length_c   1.000
_cell.angle_alpha   90.00
_cell.angle_beta   90.00
_cell.angle_gamma   90.00
#
_symmetry.space_group_name_H-M   'P 1'
#
loop_
_entity.id
_entity.type
_entity.pdbx_description
1 polymer ?
#
loop_
_entity_poly.entity_id
_entity_poly.type
_entity_poly.pdbx_seq_one_letter_code
_entity_poly.pdbx_strand_id
1 'polypeptide(L)'
;MRRPTVTSRSEMLAVATSLAAEYGESLTLTAFRRETGYSQWEIFDLFGSWKQLRIAVGLTPMAPRVRNRVNEQHILDLGRQLVEELGEALTERTFQKRTGLSGRLIADRFGSWGELRQQLGLTPRAKIQKTYTEAEMIEDLYRVYRITRRKPRYHQHRHYGGRISPNTIQQYFGSWRYACECLKARLIKEEEAEYQTRLAQYQEKMKQTQLPPPLTPQ
;
A
#
# COMPACT_ATOMS: atom_id res chain seq x y z
N MET A 1 -13.18 -28.96 -45.76
CA MET A 1 -12.08 -28.74 -46.73
C MET A 1 -10.80 -28.46 -45.93
N ARG A 2 -9.79 -29.33 -45.96
CA ARG A 2 -8.47 -29.05 -45.38
C ARG A 2 -7.57 -28.55 -46.50
N ARG A 3 -7.09 -27.30 -46.43
CA ARG A 3 -6.03 -26.81 -47.33
C ARG A 3 -4.72 -27.51 -46.94
N PRO A 4 -3.93 -28.05 -47.88
CA PRO A 4 -2.59 -28.49 -47.61
C PRO A 4 -1.70 -27.24 -47.58
N THR A 5 -1.33 -26.75 -46.40
CA THR A 5 -0.36 -25.65 -46.30
C THR A 5 1.03 -26.25 -46.37
N VAL A 6 1.65 -26.21 -47.55
CA VAL A 6 3.10 -26.28 -47.65
C VAL A 6 3.60 -24.94 -47.09
N THR A 7 3.79 -24.89 -45.78
CA THR A 7 4.22 -23.68 -45.07
C THR A 7 5.73 -23.52 -45.17
N SER A 8 6.18 -22.38 -45.69
CA SER A 8 7.61 -22.05 -45.72
C SER A 8 8.11 -21.70 -44.31
N ARG A 9 9.35 -22.11 -44.00
CA ARG A 9 10.05 -21.74 -42.75
C ARG A 9 10.05 -20.24 -42.48
N SER A 10 10.18 -19.41 -43.52
CA SER A 10 10.17 -17.95 -43.41
C SER A 10 8.81 -17.39 -42.99
N GLU A 11 7.72 -17.97 -43.48
CA GLU A 11 6.36 -17.56 -43.18
C GLU A 11 6.00 -17.84 -41.73
N MET A 12 6.31 -19.06 -41.25
CA MET A 12 6.11 -19.41 -39.83
C MET A 12 6.95 -18.52 -38.90
N LEU A 13 8.17 -18.16 -39.30
CA LEU A 13 9.02 -17.26 -38.52
C LEU A 13 8.44 -15.83 -38.44
N ALA A 14 7.86 -15.32 -39.54
CA ALA A 14 7.24 -14.00 -39.56
C ALA A 14 6.03 -13.92 -38.61
N VAL A 15 5.15 -14.93 -38.68
CA VAL A 15 3.98 -15.02 -37.78
C VAL A 15 4.38 -15.26 -36.33
N ALA A 16 5.40 -16.09 -36.09
CA ALA A 16 5.93 -16.30 -34.75
C ALA A 16 6.55 -15.02 -34.18
N THR A 17 7.22 -14.21 -35.00
CA THR A 17 7.76 -12.90 -34.59
C THR A 17 6.64 -11.92 -34.21
N SER A 18 5.55 -11.83 -34.99
CA SER A 18 4.43 -10.95 -34.65
C SER A 18 3.74 -11.37 -33.35
N LEU A 19 3.51 -12.67 -33.17
CA LEU A 19 2.92 -13.20 -31.94
C LEU A 19 3.86 -13.07 -30.74
N ALA A 20 5.17 -13.17 -30.95
CA ALA A 20 6.16 -12.91 -29.90
C ALA A 20 6.17 -11.44 -29.48
N ALA A 21 5.95 -10.49 -30.41
CA ALA A 21 5.82 -9.07 -30.07
C ALA A 21 4.54 -8.78 -29.25
N GLU A 22 3.44 -9.49 -29.53
CA GLU A 22 2.17 -9.33 -28.81
C GLU A 22 2.17 -10.01 -27.43
N TYR A 23 2.55 -11.29 -27.38
CA TYR A 23 2.47 -12.11 -26.16
C TYR A 23 3.75 -12.10 -25.33
N GLY A 24 4.86 -11.64 -25.89
CA GLY A 24 6.19 -11.73 -25.27
C GLY A 24 6.51 -13.15 -24.84
N GLU A 25 7.13 -13.27 -23.66
CA GLU A 25 7.48 -14.56 -23.06
C GLU A 25 6.28 -15.46 -22.76
N SER A 26 5.07 -14.90 -22.69
CA SER A 26 3.83 -15.66 -22.44
C SER A 26 3.32 -16.43 -23.66
N LEU A 27 3.96 -16.31 -24.82
CA LEU A 27 3.61 -17.09 -26.01
C LEU A 27 3.81 -18.59 -25.76
N THR A 28 2.72 -19.32 -25.53
CA THR A 28 2.75 -20.77 -25.32
C THR A 28 2.55 -21.52 -26.62
N LEU A 29 3.04 -22.77 -26.69
CA LEU A 29 2.79 -23.66 -27.83
C LEU A 29 1.29 -23.80 -28.09
N THR A 30 0.47 -23.91 -27.05
CA THR A 30 -0.99 -24.05 -27.18
C THR A 30 -1.63 -22.80 -27.77
N ALA A 31 -1.23 -21.60 -27.33
CA ALA A 31 -1.73 -20.34 -27.88
C ALA A 31 -1.32 -20.18 -29.35
N PHE A 32 -0.03 -20.39 -29.66
CA PHE A 32 0.50 -20.31 -31.01
C PHE A 32 -0.24 -21.23 -31.98
N ARG A 33 -0.44 -22.50 -31.62
CA ARG A 33 -1.15 -23.47 -32.46
C ARG A 33 -2.63 -23.12 -32.66
N ARG A 34 -3.27 -22.56 -31.64
CA ARG A 34 -4.67 -22.14 -31.71
C ARG A 34 -4.87 -20.95 -32.66
N GLU A 35 -3.93 -20.01 -32.65
CA GLU A 35 -4.04 -18.76 -33.43
C GLU A 35 -3.56 -18.91 -34.87
N THR A 36 -2.53 -19.72 -35.09
CA THR A 36 -1.96 -19.94 -36.43
C THR A 36 -2.56 -21.14 -37.15
N GLY A 37 -3.15 -22.08 -36.42
CA GLY A 37 -3.60 -23.37 -36.95
C GLY A 37 -2.46 -24.37 -37.22
N TYR A 38 -1.19 -23.98 -37.03
CA TYR A 38 -0.06 -24.89 -37.24
C TYR A 38 -0.10 -26.07 -36.28
N SER A 39 0.18 -27.25 -36.81
CA SER A 39 0.37 -28.45 -36.03
C SER A 39 1.73 -28.43 -35.32
N GLN A 40 1.84 -29.19 -34.23
CA GLN A 40 3.12 -29.36 -33.55
C GLN A 40 4.16 -30.06 -34.44
N TRP A 41 3.71 -30.86 -35.41
CA TRP A 41 4.58 -31.55 -36.35
C TRP A 41 5.18 -30.59 -37.37
N GLU A 42 4.42 -29.65 -37.93
CA GLU A 42 4.96 -28.61 -38.85
C GLU A 42 6.02 -27.73 -38.16
N ILE A 43 5.81 -27.39 -36.88
CA ILE A 43 6.79 -26.68 -36.06
C ILE A 43 8.07 -27.51 -35.89
N PHE A 44 7.92 -28.82 -35.67
CA PHE A 44 9.04 -29.74 -35.54
C PHE A 44 9.79 -29.94 -36.86
N ASP A 45 9.08 -30.07 -37.99
CA ASP A 45 9.67 -30.27 -39.31
C ASP A 45 10.51 -29.05 -39.75
N LEU A 46 10.01 -27.83 -39.53
CA LEU A 46 10.67 -26.60 -39.97
C LEU A 46 11.76 -26.07 -39.01
N PHE A 47 11.63 -26.35 -37.71
CA PHE A 47 12.51 -25.77 -36.67
C PHE A 47 13.12 -26.80 -35.71
N GLY A 48 12.79 -28.08 -35.84
CA GLY A 48 13.26 -29.16 -34.96
C GLY A 48 12.59 -29.19 -33.59
N SER A 49 12.12 -28.07 -33.04
CA SER A 49 11.28 -28.03 -31.85
C SER A 49 10.65 -26.66 -31.61
N TRP A 50 9.60 -26.62 -30.79
CA TRP A 50 9.06 -25.37 -30.26
C TRP A 50 10.10 -24.51 -29.54
N LYS A 51 11.07 -25.14 -28.86
CA LYS A 51 12.15 -24.42 -28.17
C LYS A 51 13.01 -23.64 -29.15
N GLN A 52 13.34 -24.25 -30.30
CA GLN A 52 14.14 -23.63 -31.35
C GLN A 52 13.38 -22.51 -32.06
N LEU A 53 12.08 -22.70 -32.31
CA LEU A 53 11.25 -21.62 -32.85
C LEU A 53 11.19 -20.42 -31.88
N ARG A 54 11.07 -20.66 -30.57
CA ARG A 54 11.12 -19.60 -29.55
C ARG A 54 12.43 -18.84 -29.54
N ILE A 55 13.56 -19.54 -29.59
CA ILE A 55 14.89 -18.91 -29.68
C ILE A 55 14.99 -18.08 -30.96
N ALA A 56 14.49 -18.58 -32.10
CA ALA A 56 14.54 -17.89 -33.38
C ALA A 56 13.77 -16.55 -33.41
N VAL A 57 12.78 -16.38 -32.52
CA VAL A 57 12.01 -15.13 -32.37
C VAL A 57 12.44 -14.32 -31.14
N GLY A 58 13.59 -14.64 -30.54
CA GLY A 58 14.15 -13.90 -29.41
C GLY A 58 13.51 -14.19 -28.05
N LEU A 59 12.72 -15.27 -27.93
CA LEU A 59 12.14 -15.71 -26.65
C LEU A 59 13.02 -16.76 -25.97
N THR A 60 12.89 -16.91 -24.66
CA THR A 60 13.58 -17.97 -23.91
C THR A 60 13.16 -19.38 -24.39
N PRO A 61 14.04 -20.40 -24.35
CA PRO A 61 13.76 -21.73 -24.91
C PRO A 61 12.54 -22.46 -24.30
N MET A 62 12.16 -22.10 -23.08
CA MET A 62 10.96 -22.62 -22.44
C MET A 62 10.09 -21.44 -22.01
N ALA A 63 8.81 -21.47 -22.36
CA ALA A 63 7.84 -20.52 -21.84
C ALA A 63 7.97 -20.51 -20.31
N PRO A 64 8.09 -19.32 -19.67
CA PRO A 64 8.23 -19.26 -18.23
C PRO A 64 7.05 -20.01 -17.60
N ARG A 65 7.31 -20.90 -16.64
CA ARG A 65 6.25 -21.49 -15.81
C ARG A 65 5.39 -20.34 -15.29
N VAL A 66 4.08 -20.51 -15.06
CA VAL A 66 3.18 -19.41 -14.60
C VAL A 66 3.77 -18.58 -13.45
N ARG A 67 4.61 -19.20 -12.60
CA ARG A 67 5.42 -18.57 -11.54
C ARG A 67 6.49 -17.55 -11.97
N ASN A 68 6.84 -17.49 -13.24
CA ASN A 68 7.87 -16.62 -13.83
C ASN A 68 7.27 -15.48 -14.68
N ARG A 69 5.93 -15.31 -14.71
CA ARG A 69 5.31 -14.12 -15.31
C ARG A 69 5.73 -12.82 -14.62
N VAL A 70 6.09 -12.91 -13.34
CA VAL A 70 6.66 -11.79 -12.57
C VAL A 70 8.17 -11.98 -12.50
N ASN A 71 8.87 -11.36 -13.44
CA ASN A 71 10.33 -11.27 -13.44
C ASN A 71 10.78 -10.03 -12.66
N GLU A 72 12.09 -9.92 -12.40
CA GLU A 72 12.66 -8.78 -11.66
C GLU A 72 12.32 -7.44 -12.31
N GLN A 73 12.39 -7.36 -13.65
CA GLN A 73 12.08 -6.13 -14.36
C GLN A 73 10.63 -5.67 -14.13
N HIS A 74 9.66 -6.58 -14.17
CA HIS A 74 8.28 -6.26 -13.89
C HIS A 74 8.07 -5.75 -12.46
N ILE A 75 8.78 -6.33 -11.48
CA ILE A 75 8.75 -5.86 -10.09
C ILE A 75 9.36 -4.46 -9.97
N LEU A 76 10.47 -4.20 -10.68
CA LEU A 76 11.12 -2.90 -10.71
C LEU A 76 10.24 -1.83 -11.35
N ASP A 77 9.56 -2.15 -12.45
CA ASP A 77 8.66 -1.20 -13.13
C ASP A 77 7.47 -0.81 -12.25
N LEU A 78 6.84 -1.79 -11.59
CA LEU A 78 5.81 -1.52 -10.56
C LEU A 78 6.37 -0.71 -9.39
N GLY A 79 7.61 -0.99 -8.98
CA GLY A 79 8.33 -0.25 -7.95
C GLY A 79 8.52 1.21 -8.32
N ARG A 80 9.02 1.50 -9.53
CA ARG A 80 9.26 2.87 -10.01
C ARG A 80 7.97 3.70 -10.02
N GLN A 81 6.88 3.14 -10.52
CA GLN A 81 5.56 3.81 -10.50
C GLN A 81 5.13 4.18 -9.07
N LEU A 82 5.31 3.28 -8.12
CA LEU A 82 4.96 3.54 -6.72
C LEU A 82 5.94 4.49 -6.02
N VAL A 83 7.19 4.55 -6.47
CA VAL A 83 8.18 5.52 -5.99
C VAL A 83 7.86 6.93 -6.48
N GLU A 84 7.34 7.10 -7.68
CA GLU A 84 6.87 8.42 -8.14
C GLU A 84 5.72 8.96 -7.27
N GLU A 85 4.81 8.10 -6.81
CA GLU A 85 3.69 8.48 -5.93
C GLU A 85 4.13 8.72 -4.47
N LEU A 86 4.95 7.82 -3.92
CA LEU A 86 5.20 7.74 -2.46
C LEU A 86 6.63 8.08 -2.04
N GLY A 87 7.57 8.13 -2.99
CA GLY A 87 9.00 8.34 -2.74
C GLY A 87 9.55 7.40 -1.66
N GLU A 88 10.28 7.99 -0.71
CA GLU A 88 10.92 7.26 0.40
C GLU A 88 9.94 6.60 1.37
N ALA A 89 8.67 7.01 1.36
CA ALA A 89 7.64 6.44 2.21
C ALA A 89 7.08 5.10 1.69
N LEU A 90 7.52 4.61 0.52
CA LEU A 90 7.10 3.32 -0.03
C LEU A 90 7.46 2.17 0.92
N THR A 91 6.47 1.66 1.66
CA THR A 91 6.66 0.50 2.56
C THR A 91 6.43 -0.81 1.83
N GLU A 92 7.04 -1.89 2.32
CA GLU A 92 6.82 -3.25 1.80
C GLU A 92 5.32 -3.60 1.83
N ARG A 93 4.63 -3.28 2.92
CA ARG A 93 3.20 -3.53 3.07
C ARG A 93 2.37 -2.77 2.04
N THR A 94 2.71 -1.51 1.77
CA THR A 94 2.03 -0.71 0.75
C THR A 94 2.26 -1.31 -0.63
N PHE A 95 3.51 -1.68 -0.94
CA PHE A 95 3.88 -2.31 -2.20
C PHE A 95 3.12 -3.63 -2.42
N GLN A 96 3.12 -4.54 -1.45
CA GLN A 96 2.38 -5.80 -1.52
C GLN A 96 0.87 -5.58 -1.69
N LYS A 97 0.28 -4.61 -0.98
CA LYS A 97 -1.15 -4.29 -1.10
C LYS A 97 -1.52 -3.73 -2.48
N ARG A 98 -0.66 -2.88 -3.06
CA ARG A 98 -0.91 -2.23 -4.36
C ARG A 98 -0.68 -3.19 -5.54
N THR A 99 0.35 -4.04 -5.45
CA THR A 99 0.76 -4.94 -6.54
C THR A 99 0.20 -6.35 -6.43
N GLY A 100 -0.25 -6.77 -5.25
CA GLY A 100 -0.63 -8.15 -4.95
C GLY A 100 0.56 -9.12 -4.85
N LEU A 101 1.79 -8.63 -5.00
CA LEU A 101 2.99 -9.47 -4.94
C LEU A 101 3.33 -9.82 -3.49
N SER A 102 3.68 -11.09 -3.25
CA SER A 102 4.05 -11.54 -1.91
C SER A 102 5.48 -11.13 -1.54
N GLY A 103 5.74 -10.87 -0.25
CA GLY A 103 7.09 -10.65 0.26
C GLY A 103 8.04 -11.81 -0.03
N ARG A 104 7.53 -13.05 -0.10
CA ARG A 104 8.33 -14.23 -0.46
C ARG A 104 8.85 -14.13 -1.90
N LEU A 105 8.01 -13.72 -2.85
CA LEU A 105 8.43 -13.53 -4.23
C LEU A 105 9.50 -12.45 -4.36
N ILE A 106 9.36 -11.35 -3.60
CA ILE A 106 10.36 -10.28 -3.54
C ILE A 106 11.69 -10.83 -3.00
N ALA A 107 11.67 -11.56 -1.89
CA ALA A 107 12.86 -12.17 -1.32
C ALA A 107 13.51 -13.20 -2.25
N ASP A 108 12.72 -14.01 -2.96
CA ASP A 108 13.20 -15.03 -3.91
C ASP A 108 13.85 -14.41 -5.17
N ARG A 109 13.67 -13.12 -5.45
CA ARG A 109 14.19 -12.43 -6.63
C ARG A 109 15.27 -11.41 -6.29
N PHE A 110 15.08 -10.68 -5.20
CA PHE A 110 15.95 -9.57 -4.80
C PHE A 110 16.68 -9.82 -3.50
N GLY A 111 16.58 -11.00 -2.90
CA GLY A 111 17.16 -11.32 -1.58
C GLY A 111 16.34 -10.74 -0.42
N SER A 112 16.02 -9.45 -0.48
CA SER A 112 15.24 -8.76 0.54
C SER A 112 14.47 -7.55 -0.02
N TRP A 113 13.47 -7.08 0.73
CA TRP A 113 12.81 -5.81 0.44
C TRP A 113 13.79 -4.62 0.47
N GLY A 114 14.81 -4.67 1.33
CA GLY A 114 15.83 -3.63 1.41
C GLY A 114 16.68 -3.53 0.15
N GLU A 115 17.04 -4.66 -0.44
CA GLU A 115 17.76 -4.74 -1.72
C GLU A 115 16.90 -4.26 -2.89
N LEU A 116 15.62 -4.66 -2.96
CA LEU A 116 14.70 -4.11 -3.95
C LEU A 116 14.62 -2.56 -3.82
N ARG A 117 14.52 -2.04 -2.60
CA ARG A 117 14.51 -0.59 -2.36
C ARG A 117 15.78 0.10 -2.85
N GLN A 118 16.95 -0.50 -2.64
CA GLN A 118 18.20 0.03 -3.17
C GLN A 118 18.22 0.06 -4.70
N GLN A 119 17.72 -0.99 -5.35
CA GLN A 119 17.60 -1.00 -6.82
C GLN A 119 16.60 0.04 -7.35
N LEU A 120 15.64 0.46 -6.54
CA LEU A 120 14.72 1.57 -6.81
C LEU A 120 15.30 2.95 -6.46
N GLY A 121 16.57 3.03 -6.06
CA GLY A 121 17.23 4.28 -5.67
C GLY A 121 16.81 4.82 -4.30
N LEU A 122 16.15 4.00 -3.47
CA LEU A 122 15.72 4.36 -2.12
C LEU A 122 16.70 3.87 -1.06
N THR A 123 16.60 4.45 0.14
CA THR A 123 17.28 3.89 1.31
C THR A 123 16.74 2.48 1.66
N PRO A 124 17.54 1.55 2.22
CA PRO A 124 17.11 0.16 2.48
C PRO A 124 15.90 0.04 3.41
N ARG A 125 15.66 1.06 4.25
CA ARG A 125 14.53 1.12 5.18
C ARG A 125 13.69 2.35 4.85
N ALA A 126 12.38 2.16 4.71
CA ALA A 126 11.44 3.26 4.48
C ALA A 126 11.54 4.30 5.60
N LYS A 127 11.71 5.56 5.23
CA LYS A 127 11.63 6.69 6.16
C LYS A 127 10.16 7.02 6.42
N ILE A 128 9.56 6.31 7.36
CA ILE A 128 8.19 6.61 7.81
C ILE A 128 8.29 7.77 8.82
N GLN A 129 8.27 9.01 8.34
CA GLN A 129 7.90 10.11 9.23
C GLN A 129 6.39 9.98 9.49
N LYS A 130 6.03 9.38 10.62
CA LYS A 130 4.66 9.50 11.11
C LYS A 130 4.46 10.96 11.52
N THR A 131 3.85 11.73 10.63
CA THR A 131 3.36 13.06 10.95
C THR A 131 2.10 12.89 11.76
N TYR A 132 2.08 13.48 12.94
CA TYR A 132 0.89 13.59 13.77
C TYR A 132 0.51 15.05 13.81
N THR A 133 -0.77 15.34 13.63
CA THR A 133 -1.32 16.67 13.82
C THR A 133 -1.37 17.01 15.31
N GLU A 134 -1.42 18.31 15.63
CA GLU A 134 -1.64 18.78 17.00
C GLU A 134 -2.87 18.11 17.62
N ALA A 135 -3.97 18.04 16.87
CA ALA A 135 -5.23 17.45 17.30
C ALA A 135 -5.09 15.96 17.66
N GLU A 136 -4.36 15.17 16.86
CA GLU A 136 -4.11 13.75 17.15
C GLU A 136 -3.26 13.56 18.40
N MET A 137 -2.27 14.43 18.62
CA MET A 137 -1.45 14.40 19.83
C MET A 137 -2.25 14.76 21.07
N ILE A 138 -3.11 15.78 20.99
CA ILE A 138 -4.02 16.16 22.09
C ILE A 138 -5.02 15.03 22.36
N GLU A 139 -5.56 14.39 21.32
CA GLU A 139 -6.48 13.26 21.45
C GLU A 139 -5.80 12.05 22.11
N ASP A 140 -4.53 11.78 21.80
CA ASP A 140 -3.76 10.72 22.46
C ASP A 140 -3.53 11.01 23.95
N LEU A 141 -3.28 12.27 24.31
CA LEU A 141 -3.21 12.70 25.71
C LEU A 141 -4.58 12.59 26.40
N TYR A 142 -5.65 13.00 25.72
CA TYR A 142 -7.02 12.91 26.21
C TYR A 142 -7.45 11.47 26.47
N ARG A 143 -7.06 10.53 25.60
CA ARG A 143 -7.26 9.08 25.81
C ARG A 143 -6.69 8.61 27.14
N VAL A 144 -5.46 9.00 27.46
CA VAL A 144 -4.82 8.64 28.73
C VAL A 144 -5.50 9.33 29.91
N TYR A 145 -5.90 10.59 29.75
CA TYR A 145 -6.69 11.32 30.76
C TYR A 145 -8.03 10.62 31.05
N ARG A 146 -8.76 10.15 30.03
CA ARG A 146 -10.03 9.45 30.22
C ARG A 146 -9.91 8.18 31.05
N ILE A 147 -8.79 7.46 30.92
CA ILE A 147 -8.52 6.23 31.67
C ILE A 147 -8.12 6.56 33.11
N THR A 148 -7.18 7.48 33.27
CA THR A 148 -6.56 7.76 34.58
C THR A 148 -7.29 8.80 35.41
N ARG A 149 -8.15 9.62 34.77
CA ARG A 149 -8.77 10.85 35.29
C ARG A 149 -7.76 11.80 35.91
N ARG A 150 -6.50 11.75 35.44
CA ARG A 150 -5.37 12.53 35.95
C ARG A 150 -4.56 13.09 34.79
N LYS A 151 -3.85 14.19 35.03
CA LYS A 151 -2.92 14.79 34.06
C LYS A 151 -1.92 13.72 33.58
N PRO A 152 -1.80 13.47 32.26
CA PRO A 152 -0.87 12.49 31.72
C PRO A 152 0.58 12.78 32.14
N ARG A 153 1.28 11.73 32.62
CA ARG A 153 2.69 11.80 33.01
C ARG A 153 3.56 11.23 31.90
N TYR A 154 4.63 11.95 31.53
CA TYR A 154 5.54 11.57 30.44
C TYR A 154 5.95 10.10 30.46
N HIS A 155 6.48 9.62 31.60
CA HIS A 155 7.01 8.26 31.75
C HIS A 155 5.92 7.18 31.90
N GLN A 156 4.66 7.55 32.15
CA GLN A 156 3.55 6.61 32.29
C GLN A 156 2.55 6.68 31.13
N HIS A 157 2.72 7.61 30.19
CA HIS A 157 1.80 7.81 29.07
C HIS A 157 1.56 6.54 28.27
N ARG A 158 2.63 5.84 27.89
CA ARG A 158 2.53 4.53 27.21
C ARG A 158 1.86 3.45 28.05
N HIS A 159 2.16 3.41 29.35
CA HIS A 159 1.59 2.42 30.27
C HIS A 159 0.07 2.57 30.38
N TYR A 160 -0.45 3.80 30.34
CA TYR A 160 -1.87 4.09 30.46
C TYR A 160 -2.59 4.24 29.11
N GLY A 161 -2.02 3.69 28.02
CA GLY A 161 -2.71 3.57 26.74
C GLY A 161 -2.40 4.63 25.69
N GLY A 162 -1.37 5.47 25.92
CA GLY A 162 -0.85 6.40 24.93
C GLY A 162 -0.25 5.68 23.72
N ARG A 163 -0.70 6.04 22.52
CA ARG A 163 -0.30 5.43 21.24
C ARG A 163 0.84 6.20 20.58
N ILE A 164 0.96 7.49 20.86
CA ILE A 164 2.03 8.34 20.35
C ILE A 164 3.17 8.36 21.37
N SER A 165 4.41 8.35 20.89
CA SER A 165 5.56 8.34 21.80
C SER A 165 5.62 9.64 22.60
N PRO A 166 5.91 9.60 23.92
CA PRO A 166 6.00 10.81 24.73
C PRO A 166 7.02 11.82 24.20
N ASN A 167 8.12 11.29 23.64
CA ASN A 167 9.14 12.10 23.01
C ASN A 167 8.64 12.82 21.75
N THR A 168 7.84 12.16 20.90
CA THR A 168 7.25 12.77 19.70
C THR A 168 6.33 13.94 20.08
N ILE A 169 5.47 13.74 21.09
CA ILE A 169 4.59 14.80 21.60
C ILE A 169 5.43 15.96 22.16
N GLN A 170 6.43 15.66 23.00
CA GLN A 170 7.29 16.68 23.58
C GLN A 170 8.05 17.49 22.52
N GLN A 171 8.58 16.84 21.48
CA GLN A 171 9.30 17.53 20.40
C GLN A 171 8.38 18.46 19.61
N TYR A 172 7.13 18.05 19.35
CA TYR A 172 6.17 18.88 18.63
C TYR A 172 5.73 20.12 19.42
N PHE A 173 5.37 19.95 20.69
CA PHE A 173 4.91 21.02 21.56
C PHE A 173 6.08 21.80 22.23
N GLY A 174 7.33 21.45 21.95
CA GLY A 174 8.52 21.96 22.64
C GLY A 174 8.69 21.47 24.09
N SER A 175 7.60 21.15 24.80
CA SER A 175 7.65 20.53 26.13
C SER A 175 6.41 19.68 26.44
N TRP A 176 6.58 18.62 27.24
CA TRP A 176 5.45 17.82 27.75
C TRP A 176 4.48 18.66 28.59
N ARG A 177 5.02 19.63 29.34
CA ARG A 177 4.22 20.55 30.15
C ARG A 177 3.25 21.34 29.27
N TYR A 178 3.75 21.94 28.19
CA TYR A 178 2.93 22.71 27.26
C TYR A 178 1.87 21.84 26.58
N ALA A 179 2.22 20.62 26.15
CA ALA A 179 1.25 19.67 25.59
C ALA A 179 0.09 19.38 26.55
N CYS A 180 0.37 19.24 27.86
CA CYS A 180 -0.67 19.04 28.87
C CYS A 180 -1.52 20.31 29.13
N GLU A 181 -0.96 21.51 28.96
CA GLU A 181 -1.74 22.74 29.03
C GLU A 181 -2.69 22.88 27.83
N CYS A 182 -2.26 22.47 26.63
CA CYS A 182 -3.14 22.37 25.46
C CYS A 182 -4.29 21.37 25.70
N LEU A 183 -4.00 20.22 26.31
CA LEU A 183 -5.04 19.27 26.75
C LEU A 183 -6.02 19.95 27.73
N LYS A 184 -5.51 20.66 28.74
CA LYS A 184 -6.35 21.36 29.72
C LYS A 184 -7.27 22.40 29.06
N ALA A 185 -6.73 23.18 28.11
CA ALA A 185 -7.50 24.15 27.36
C ALA A 185 -8.63 23.49 26.55
N ARG A 186 -8.40 22.30 25.99
CA ARG A 186 -9.45 21.51 25.33
C ARG A 186 -10.54 21.07 26.32
N LEU A 187 -10.16 20.55 27.50
CA LEU A 187 -11.11 20.09 28.51
C LEU A 187 -12.05 21.21 28.96
N ILE A 188 -11.51 22.42 29.17
CA ILE A 188 -12.30 23.60 29.55
C ILE A 188 -13.32 23.93 28.44
N LYS A 189 -12.91 23.90 27.17
CA LYS A 189 -13.82 24.14 26.04
C LYS A 189 -14.92 23.08 25.94
N GLU A 190 -14.61 21.80 26.23
CA GLU A 190 -15.61 20.72 26.29
C GLU A 190 -16.63 20.99 27.41
N GLU A 191 -16.18 21.33 28.62
CA GLU A 191 -17.04 21.66 29.76
C GLU A 191 -17.93 22.88 29.50
N GLU A 192 -17.39 23.94 28.91
CA GLU A 192 -18.15 25.13 28.51
C GLU A 192 -19.24 24.78 27.49
N ALA A 193 -18.91 23.99 26.47
CA ALA A 193 -19.87 23.57 25.46
C ALA A 193 -21.01 22.70 26.05
N GLU A 194 -20.68 21.78 26.97
CA GLU A 194 -21.67 20.98 27.69
C GLU A 194 -22.58 21.85 28.56
N TYR A 195 -22.03 22.85 29.25
CA TYR A 195 -22.81 23.80 30.04
C TYR A 195 -23.79 24.60 29.17
N GLN A 196 -23.34 25.16 28.05
CA GLN A 196 -24.20 25.91 27.14
C GLN A 196 -25.33 25.04 26.56
N THR A 197 -25.02 23.78 26.23
CA THR A 197 -26.02 22.82 25.75
C THR A 197 -27.09 22.54 26.80
N ARG A 198 -26.67 22.30 28.05
CA ARG A 198 -27.59 22.07 29.18
C ARG A 198 -28.46 23.29 29.46
N LEU A 199 -27.89 24.49 29.37
CA LEU A 199 -28.60 25.75 29.56
C LEU A 199 -29.66 25.96 28.47
N ALA A 200 -29.32 25.68 27.21
CA ALA A 200 -30.26 25.77 26.09
C ALA A 200 -31.44 24.79 26.27
N GLN A 201 -31.17 23.53 26.62
CA GLN A 201 -32.20 22.54 26.93
C GLN A 201 -33.10 22.97 28.09
N TYR A 202 -32.50 23.57 29.13
CA TYR A 202 -33.25 24.10 30.26
C TYR A 202 -34.18 25.25 29.84
N GLN A 203 -33.68 26.23 29.09
CA GLN A 203 -34.46 27.36 28.61
C GLN A 203 -35.59 26.93 27.67
N GLU A 204 -35.36 25.93 26.82
CA GLU A 204 -36.39 25.36 25.95
C GLU A 204 -37.50 24.67 26.76
N LYS A 205 -37.12 23.86 27.76
CA LYS A 205 -38.08 23.22 28.67
C LYS A 205 -38.90 24.24 29.46
N MET A 206 -38.30 25.35 29.88
CA MET A 206 -39.00 26.46 30.55
C MET A 206 -39.99 27.21 29.64
N LYS A 207 -39.72 27.28 28.33
CA LYS A 207 -40.68 27.84 27.36
C LYS A 207 -41.87 26.91 27.14
N GLN A 208 -41.65 25.59 27.21
CA GLN A 208 -42.68 24.56 26.99
C GLN A 208 -43.52 24.27 28.25
N THR A 209 -43.02 24.57 29.44
CA THR A 209 -43.72 24.33 30.70
C THR A 209 -43.48 25.53 31.61
N GLN A 210 -44.54 26.23 32.06
CA GLN A 210 -44.46 27.28 33.08
C GLN A 210 -43.98 26.69 34.44
N LEU A 211 -42.71 26.29 34.55
CA LEU A 211 -42.07 25.81 35.77
C LEU A 211 -41.30 26.97 36.44
N PRO A 212 -41.16 26.98 37.79
CA PRO A 212 -40.47 28.06 38.49
C PRO A 212 -38.93 28.02 38.25
N PRO A 213 -38.23 29.16 38.42
CA PRO A 213 -36.81 29.32 38.05
C PRO A 213 -35.88 28.42 38.87
N PRO A 214 -34.70 28.05 38.32
CA PRO A 214 -33.76 27.17 39.00
C PRO A 214 -33.01 27.94 40.10
N LEU A 215 -32.81 27.29 41.26
CA LEU A 215 -31.96 27.83 42.33
C LEU A 215 -30.51 27.89 41.84
N THR A 216 -29.90 29.07 41.95
CA THR A 216 -28.49 29.30 41.64
C THR A 216 -27.60 28.42 42.53
N PRO A 217 -26.61 27.70 41.97
CA PRO A 217 -25.59 27.03 42.76
C PRO A 217 -24.68 28.06 43.46
N GLN A 218 -24.28 27.78 44.71
CA GLN A 218 -23.18 28.44 45.41
C GLN A 218 -21.82 27.96 44.91
#